data_AF-A0A9Q4A3X8-F1
#
_entry.id   AF-A0A9Q4A3X8-F1
#
_cell.length_a   1.000
_cell.length_b   1.000
_cell.length_c   1.000
_cell.angle_alpha   90.00
_cell.angle_beta   90.00
_cell.angle_gamma   90.00
#
_symmetry.space_group_name_H-M   'P 1'
#
loop_
_entity.id
_entity.type
_entity.pdbx_description
1 polymer ?
#
loop_
_entity_poly.entity_id
_entity_poly.type
_entity_poly.pdbx_seq_one_letter_code
_entity_poly.pdbx_strand_id
1 'polypeptide(L)'
;MSNEKIRFSINVDDIHENTSQEVISTTNDKLKLALIQHLTRVESSRAWHTPASLVLAISLVLCTSTFRDSFGVGSSVWQAFFMLLLLWCVCWLAHTLIKRQKGCSIDELIEVIKKKKSGGGE
;
A
#
# COMPACT_ATOMS: atom_id res chain seq x y z
N MET A 1 40.94 -19.36 -20.47
CA MET A 1 39.91 -19.00 -19.48
C MET A 1 38.60 -19.62 -19.91
N SER A 2 38.19 -20.71 -19.26
CA SER A 2 37.03 -21.54 -19.65
C SER A 2 35.74 -20.91 -19.12
N ASN A 3 34.75 -20.68 -20.00
CA ASN A 3 33.43 -20.19 -19.62
C ASN A 3 32.54 -21.38 -19.21
N GLU A 4 32.39 -21.60 -17.91
CA GLU A 4 31.54 -22.64 -17.36
C GLU A 4 30.05 -22.22 -17.49
N LYS A 5 29.34 -22.83 -18.43
CA LYS A 5 27.87 -22.72 -18.53
C LYS A 5 27.24 -23.49 -17.38
N ILE A 6 26.67 -22.79 -16.41
CA ILE A 6 25.88 -23.38 -15.32
C ILE A 6 24.67 -24.09 -15.96
N ARG A 7 24.60 -25.43 -15.82
CA ARG A 7 23.46 -26.23 -16.24
C ARG A 7 22.56 -26.52 -15.04
N PHE A 8 21.31 -26.09 -15.11
CA PHE A 8 20.28 -26.48 -14.16
C PHE A 8 19.71 -27.84 -14.57
N SER A 9 19.73 -28.82 -13.67
CA SER A 9 19.06 -30.11 -13.85
C SER A 9 17.81 -30.13 -12.97
N ILE A 10 16.65 -30.37 -13.57
CA ILE A 10 15.35 -30.39 -12.90
C ILE A 10 14.84 -31.83 -12.99
N ASN A 11 14.67 -32.49 -11.85
CA ASN A 11 14.10 -33.83 -11.77
C ASN A 11 12.60 -33.71 -11.47
N VAL A 12 11.75 -34.24 -12.34
CA VAL A 12 10.29 -34.08 -12.29
C VAL A 12 9.66 -35.44 -12.01
N ASP A 13 9.03 -35.57 -10.84
CA ASP A 13 8.46 -36.82 -10.32
C ASP A 13 7.00 -37.04 -10.77
N ASP A 14 6.25 -35.96 -11.06
CA ASP A 14 4.86 -36.04 -11.55
C ASP A 14 4.47 -34.77 -12.34
N ILE A 15 3.90 -34.93 -13.54
CA ILE A 15 3.55 -33.81 -14.45
C ILE A 15 2.04 -33.60 -14.40
N HIS A 16 1.59 -32.64 -13.58
CA HIS A 16 0.29 -32.02 -13.77
C HIS A 16 0.47 -30.76 -14.64
N GLU A 17 0.15 -30.90 -15.92
CA GLU A 17 0.31 -29.86 -16.94
C GLU A 17 -0.81 -28.82 -16.81
N ASN A 18 -0.63 -27.85 -15.92
CA ASN A 18 -1.43 -26.61 -15.95
C ASN A 18 -0.60 -25.40 -15.50
N THR A 19 0.57 -25.16 -16.09
CA THR A 19 1.23 -23.85 -15.96
C THR A 19 2.30 -23.66 -17.03
N SER A 20 2.06 -22.76 -17.97
CA SER A 20 3.10 -22.17 -18.81
C SER A 20 4.11 -21.45 -17.90
N GLN A 21 5.20 -22.11 -17.52
CA GLN A 21 6.24 -21.50 -16.68
C GLN A 21 7.01 -20.45 -17.48
N GLU A 22 6.91 -19.18 -17.07
CA GLU A 22 7.60 -18.06 -17.70
C GLU A 22 8.87 -17.70 -16.92
N VAL A 23 10.03 -17.78 -17.58
CA VAL A 23 11.33 -17.42 -16.98
C VAL A 23 11.67 -15.96 -17.28
N ILE A 24 11.68 -15.12 -16.24
CA ILE A 24 12.00 -13.69 -16.34
C ILE A 24 13.47 -13.48 -15.93
N SER A 25 14.35 -13.31 -16.91
CA SER A 25 15.75 -12.90 -16.67
C SER A 25 15.86 -11.38 -16.62
N THR A 26 16.31 -10.83 -15.49
CA THR A 26 16.54 -9.40 -15.27
C THR A 26 17.82 -9.17 -14.46
N THR A 27 18.43 -7.99 -14.59
CA THR A 27 19.57 -7.56 -13.75
C THR A 27 19.13 -7.31 -12.32
N ASN A 28 20.02 -7.54 -11.34
CA ASN A 28 19.77 -7.31 -9.92
C ASN A 28 19.31 -5.86 -9.64
N ASP A 29 19.93 -4.86 -10.26
CA ASP A 29 19.56 -3.44 -10.07
C ASP A 29 18.12 -3.13 -10.47
N LYS A 30 17.66 -3.71 -11.60
CA LYS A 30 16.29 -3.53 -12.09
C LYS A 30 15.28 -4.21 -11.16
N LEU A 31 15.62 -5.40 -10.64
CA LEU A 31 14.80 -6.10 -9.67
C LEU A 31 14.69 -5.31 -8.37
N LYS A 32 15.82 -4.84 -7.83
CA LYS A 32 15.88 -4.04 -6.60
C LYS A 32 15.05 -2.78 -6.71
N LEU A 33 15.12 -2.07 -7.84
CA LEU A 33 14.32 -0.87 -8.07
C LEU A 33 12.81 -1.17 -8.09
N ALA A 34 12.39 -2.22 -8.79
CA ALA A 34 10.98 -2.62 -8.84
C ALA A 34 10.46 -3.04 -7.45
N LEU A 35 11.28 -3.75 -6.67
CA LEU A 35 10.95 -4.15 -5.31
C LEU A 35 10.80 -2.94 -4.38
N ILE A 36 11.72 -1.96 -4.46
CA ILE A 36 11.66 -0.72 -3.66
C ILE A 36 10.41 0.09 -4.00
N GLN A 37 10.06 0.20 -5.28
CA GLN A 37 8.84 0.89 -5.72
C GLN A 37 7.59 0.22 -5.16
N HIS A 38 7.53 -1.12 -5.21
CA HIS A 38 6.43 -1.88 -4.64
C HIS A 38 6.35 -1.71 -3.11
N LEU A 39 7.48 -1.81 -2.41
CA LEU A 39 7.55 -1.64 -0.95
C LEU A 39 7.07 -0.24 -0.52
N THR A 40 7.49 0.80 -1.25
CA THR A 40 7.03 2.18 -1.00
C THR A 40 5.51 2.32 -1.19
N ARG A 41 4.95 1.60 -2.16
CA ARG A 41 3.50 1.59 -2.44
C ARG A 41 2.72 0.83 -1.36
N VAL A 42 3.26 -0.29 -0.87
CA VAL A 42 2.74 -1.03 0.29
C VAL A 42 2.77 -0.16 1.57
N GLU A 43 3.88 0.54 1.81
CA GLU A 43 4.01 1.41 2.98
C GLU A 43 3.03 2.59 2.90
N SER A 44 2.88 3.20 1.72
CA SER A 44 1.83 4.21 1.50
C SER A 44 0.42 3.64 1.67
N SER A 45 0.21 2.34 1.43
CA SER A 45 -1.05 1.64 1.72
C SER A 45 -1.26 1.43 3.22
N ARG A 46 -0.28 1.67 4.10
CA ARG A 46 -0.47 1.66 5.57
C ARG A 46 -0.72 3.04 6.16
N ALA A 47 -0.54 4.11 5.37
CA ALA A 47 -0.73 5.49 5.81
C ALA A 47 -2.18 5.83 6.24
N TRP A 48 -3.17 4.97 5.97
CA TRP A 48 -4.56 5.14 6.46
C TRP A 48 -4.71 4.81 7.95
N HIS A 49 -3.75 4.12 8.57
CA HIS A 49 -3.81 3.84 10.01
C HIS A 49 -3.79 5.13 10.86
N THR A 50 -3.00 6.12 10.45
CA THR A 50 -2.89 7.41 11.14
C THR A 50 -4.21 8.19 11.18
N PRO A 51 -4.94 8.41 10.06
CA PRO A 51 -6.25 9.04 10.14
C PRO A 51 -7.30 8.15 10.84
N ALA A 52 -7.18 6.82 10.77
CA ALA A 52 -8.11 5.91 11.44
C ALA A 52 -8.01 6.01 12.97
N SER A 53 -6.79 6.05 13.51
CA SER A 53 -6.58 6.22 14.95
C SER A 53 -7.07 7.60 15.43
N LEU A 54 -6.91 8.64 14.60
CA LEU A 54 -7.40 9.98 14.91
C LEU A 54 -8.94 10.04 14.95
N VAL A 55 -9.63 9.45 13.97
CA VAL A 55 -11.11 9.33 13.98
C VAL A 55 -11.58 8.59 15.23
N LEU A 56 -10.91 7.49 15.59
CA LEU A 56 -11.24 6.72 16.78
C LEU A 56 -11.07 7.56 18.05
N ALA A 57 -9.95 8.26 18.19
CA ALA A 57 -9.68 9.12 19.34
C ALA A 57 -10.73 10.24 19.49
N ILE A 58 -11.07 10.94 18.39
CA ILE A 58 -12.08 12.01 18.41
C ILE A 58 -13.47 11.45 18.73
N SER A 59 -13.80 10.28 18.21
CA SER A 59 -15.06 9.59 18.51
C SER A 59 -15.14 9.21 20.00
N LEU A 60 -14.02 8.77 20.58
CA LEU A 60 -13.92 8.45 21.99
C LEU A 60 -14.12 9.69 22.87
N VAL A 61 -13.49 10.81 22.48
CA VAL A 61 -13.67 12.11 23.13
C VAL A 61 -15.12 12.56 23.04
N LEU A 62 -15.77 12.48 21.87
CA LEU A 62 -17.18 12.82 21.71
C LEU A 62 -18.11 11.96 22.58
N CYS A 63 -17.78 10.68 22.79
CA CYS A 63 -18.59 9.75 23.58
C CYS A 63 -18.34 9.88 25.09
N THR A 64 -17.09 10.14 25.49
CA THR A 64 -16.67 10.13 26.90
C THR A 64 -16.67 11.52 27.53
N SER A 65 -16.49 12.57 26.73
CA SER A 65 -16.37 13.93 27.24
C SER A 65 -17.75 14.55 27.48
N THR A 66 -17.96 15.07 28.68
CA THR A 66 -19.10 15.92 28.97
C THR A 66 -18.74 17.35 28.58
N PHE A 67 -19.25 17.81 27.44
CA PHE A 67 -19.03 19.18 26.98
C PHE A 67 -19.71 20.13 27.98
N ARG A 68 -18.91 20.80 28.81
CA ARG A 68 -19.34 21.85 29.73
C ARG A 68 -18.79 23.18 29.24
N ASP A 69 -19.46 24.27 29.60
CA ASP A 69 -18.96 25.61 29.29
C ASP A 69 -17.54 25.76 29.87
N SER A 70 -16.58 25.88 28.97
CA SER A 70 -15.15 25.86 29.28
C SER A 70 -14.47 26.92 28.44
N PHE A 71 -13.49 27.62 29.02
CA PHE A 71 -12.80 28.74 28.36
C PHE A 71 -13.73 29.89 27.91
N GLY A 72 -14.89 30.07 28.56
CA GLY A 72 -15.86 31.10 28.19
C GLY A 72 -16.64 30.81 26.90
N VAL A 73 -16.49 29.59 26.35
CA VAL A 73 -17.17 29.13 25.15
C VAL A 73 -18.24 28.11 25.53
N GLY A 74 -19.43 28.28 24.95
CA GLY A 74 -20.58 27.43 25.21
C GLY A 74 -20.33 25.97 24.82
N SER A 75 -20.87 25.04 25.59
CA SER A 75 -20.82 23.59 25.35
C SER A 75 -21.20 23.20 23.91
N SER A 76 -22.21 23.84 23.34
CA SER A 76 -22.67 23.61 21.97
C SER A 76 -21.61 23.92 20.90
N VAL A 77 -20.78 24.94 21.12
CA VAL A 77 -19.71 25.33 20.20
C VAL A 77 -18.58 24.30 20.22
N TRP A 78 -18.23 23.81 21.41
CA TRP A 78 -17.24 22.74 21.54
C TRP A 78 -17.69 21.45 20.86
N GLN A 79 -18.95 21.06 21.06
CA GLN A 79 -19.50 19.89 20.38
C GLN A 79 -19.48 20.04 18.85
N ALA A 80 -19.87 21.21 18.33
CA ALA A 80 -19.82 21.49 16.90
C ALA A 80 -18.38 21.44 16.34
N PHE A 81 -17.40 21.97 17.09
CA PHE A 81 -15.99 21.93 16.70
C PHE A 81 -15.47 20.49 16.59
N PHE A 82 -15.70 19.65 17.60
CA PHE A 82 -15.29 18.25 17.54
C PHE A 82 -16.02 17.46 16.44
N MET A 83 -17.29 17.79 16.16
CA MET A 83 -18.04 17.19 15.08
C MET A 83 -17.50 17.59 13.69
N LEU A 84 -17.10 18.85 13.49
CA LEU A 84 -16.42 19.30 12.27
C LEU A 84 -15.05 18.64 12.10
N LEU A 85 -14.30 18.53 13.19
CA LEU A 85 -12.97 17.91 13.18
C LEU A 85 -13.07 16.40 12.89
N LEU A 86 -14.11 15.73 13.40
CA LEU A 86 -14.43 14.35 13.04
C LEU A 86 -14.77 14.23 11.55
N LEU A 87 -15.63 15.10 11.02
CA LEU A 87 -16.01 15.10 9.60
C LEU A 87 -14.78 15.26 8.70
N TRP A 88 -13.89 16.20 9.04
CA TRP A 88 -12.63 16.40 8.33
C TRP A 88 -11.77 15.14 8.32
N CYS A 89 -11.61 14.49 9.47
CA CYS A 89 -10.81 13.27 9.57
C CYS A 89 -11.44 12.10 8.80
N VAL A 90 -12.77 11.99 8.77
CA VAL A 90 -13.49 10.98 7.98
C VAL A 90 -13.32 11.23 6.48
N CYS A 91 -13.43 12.48 6.02
CA CYS A 91 -13.16 12.84 4.62
C CYS A 91 -11.72 12.50 4.22
N TRP A 92 -10.75 12.82 5.09
CA TRP A 92 -9.35 12.46 4.89
C TRP A 92 -9.14 10.94 4.81
N LEU A 93 -9.75 10.20 5.74
CA LEU A 93 -9.69 8.74 5.77
C LEU A 93 -10.26 8.13 4.49
N ALA A 94 -11.44 8.60 4.05
CA ALA A 94 -12.06 8.16 2.80
C ALA A 94 -11.14 8.41 1.60
N HIS A 95 -10.52 9.60 1.51
CA HIS A 95 -9.56 9.91 0.46
C HIS A 95 -8.35 8.97 0.48
N THR A 96 -7.79 8.66 1.65
CA THR A 96 -6.67 7.70 1.78
C THR A 96 -7.06 6.26 1.42
N LEU A 97 -8.29 5.83 1.74
CA LEU A 97 -8.80 4.51 1.36
C LEU A 97 -8.98 4.37 -0.16
N ILE A 98 -9.54 5.40 -0.81
CA ILE A 98 -9.74 5.39 -2.27
C ILE A 98 -8.40 5.33 -3.00
N LYS A 99 -7.39 6.06 -2.50
CA LYS A 99 -6.03 6.01 -3.05
C LYS A 99 -5.36 4.64 -2.87
N ARG A 100 -5.68 3.91 -1.80
CA ARG A 100 -5.14 2.58 -1.48
C ARG A 100 -5.59 1.50 -2.48
N GLN A 101 -6.82 1.56 -2.98
CA GLN A 101 -7.36 0.50 -3.86
C GLN A 101 -6.69 0.44 -5.25
N LYS A 102 -5.95 1.48 -5.67
CA LYS A 102 -5.41 1.58 -7.03
C LYS A 102 -3.98 1.06 -7.22
N GLY A 103 -3.61 -0.06 -6.60
CA GLY A 103 -2.47 -0.82 -7.12
C GLY A 103 -1.45 -1.27 -6.09
N CYS A 104 -1.69 -2.44 -5.53
CA CYS A 104 -0.61 -3.19 -4.90
C CYS A 104 -0.85 -4.68 -5.13
N SER A 105 -1.11 -5.08 -6.38
CA SER A 105 -1.09 -6.51 -6.73
C SER A 105 0.31 -6.91 -7.15
N ILE A 106 0.73 -8.10 -6.73
CA ILE A 106 1.96 -8.74 -7.17
C ILE A 106 1.96 -8.95 -8.69
N ASP A 107 0.78 -9.08 -9.30
CA ASP A 107 0.63 -9.15 -10.76
C ASP A 107 1.08 -7.88 -11.46
N GLU A 108 0.82 -6.69 -10.88
CA GLU A 108 1.34 -5.42 -11.42
C GLU A 108 2.87 -5.38 -11.33
N LEU A 109 3.46 -5.91 -10.25
CA LEU A 109 4.91 -5.98 -10.10
C LEU A 109 5.52 -6.88 -11.18
N ILE A 110 4.91 -8.05 -11.40
CA ILE A 110 5.33 -8.99 -12.45
C ILE A 110 5.20 -8.34 -13.83
N GLU A 111 4.11 -7.63 -14.11
CA GLU A 111 3.90 -6.91 -15.36
C GLU A 111 4.91 -5.78 -15.58
N VAL A 112 5.22 -4.99 -14.54
CA VAL A 112 6.24 -3.93 -14.61
C VAL A 112 7.62 -4.50 -14.93
N ILE A 113 7.98 -5.63 -14.31
CA ILE A 113 9.26 -6.30 -14.59
C ILE A 113 9.28 -6.84 -16.04
N LYS A 114 8.17 -7.40 -16.53
CA LYS A 114 8.05 -7.85 -17.94
C LYS A 114 8.15 -6.69 -18.94
N LYS A 115 7.41 -5.59 -18.72
CA LYS A 115 7.33 -4.45 -19.63
C LYS A 115 8.66 -3.71 -19.76
N LYS A 116 9.44 -3.61 -18.67
CA LYS A 116 10.76 -2.96 -18.65
C LYS A 116 11.84 -3.73 -19.44
N LYS A 117 11.59 -4.99 -19.81
CA LYS A 117 12.46 -5.78 -20.70
C LYS A 117 12.28 -5.39 -22.18
N SER A 118 11.11 -4.91 -22.57
CA SER A 118 10.78 -4.62 -23.98
C SER A 118 11.27 -3.25 -24.47
N GLY A 119 11.76 -2.37 -23.60
CA GLY A 119 12.24 -1.02 -23.95
C GLY A 119 13.76 -0.84 -23.96
N GLY A 120 14.52 -1.91 -24.21
CA GLY A 120 15.99 -1.88 -24.22
C GLY A 120 16.62 -2.50 -25.46
N GLY A 121 15.90 -2.47 -26.58
CA GLY A 121 16.34 -3.02 -27.86
C GLY A 121 16.16 -2.01 -28.99
N GLU A 122 16.73 -0.81 -28.83
CA GLU A 122 17.12 0.11 -29.91
C GLU A 122 18.42 0.80 -29.50
#